data_AF-A0A3D0ME49-F1
#
_entry.id   AF-A0A3D0ME49-F1
#
_cell.length_a   1.000
_cell.length_b   1.000
_cell.length_c   1.000
_cell.angle_alpha   90.00
_cell.angle_beta   90.00
_cell.angle_gamma   90.00
#
_symmetry.space_group_name_H-M   'P 1'
#
loop_
_entity.id
_entity.type
_entity.pdbx_description
1 polymer ?
#
loop_
_entity_poly.entity_id
_entity_poly.type
_entity_poly.pdbx_seq_one_letter_code
_entity_poly.pdbx_strand_id
1 'polypeptide(L)'
;MQRQILIMALRSAPEPTCHLLSECESTLRNDEPDSPLVKLIGRALDRWGISKEELSTRNRLCIDDTNRFLIAEQALMSHNDSEIASTPLSTKQE
;
A
#
# COMPACT_ATOMS: atom_id res chain seq x y z
N MET A 1 -1.24 16.44 -9.81
CA MET A 1 0.00 15.65 -9.57
C MET A 1 -0.29 14.15 -9.54
N GLN A 2 -1.27 13.67 -8.76
CA GLN A 2 -1.65 12.25 -8.64
C GLN A 2 -1.90 11.53 -9.98
N ARG A 3 -2.62 12.15 -10.94
CA ARG A 3 -2.85 11.58 -12.29
C ARG A 3 -1.55 11.22 -13.03
N GLN A 4 -0.57 12.12 -13.04
CA GLN A 4 0.69 11.88 -13.74
C GLN A 4 1.49 10.74 -13.10
N ILE A 5 1.46 10.65 -11.76
CA ILE A 5 2.10 9.55 -11.01
C ILE A 5 1.48 8.20 -11.38
N LEU A 6 0.15 8.11 -11.41
CA LEU A 6 -0.56 6.88 -11.78
C LEU A 6 -0.29 6.45 -13.22
N ILE A 7 -0.29 7.40 -14.17
CA ILE A 7 0.03 7.11 -15.59
C ILE A 7 1.48 6.64 -15.74
N MET A 8 2.43 7.26 -15.03
CA MET A 8 3.82 6.82 -15.05
C MET A 8 3.97 5.41 -14.48
N ALA A 9 3.35 5.14 -13.33
CA ALA A 9 3.34 3.81 -12.71
C ALA A 9 2.76 2.75 -13.65
N LEU A 10 1.64 3.06 -14.32
CA LEU A 10 1.01 2.16 -15.29
C LEU A 10 1.92 1.88 -16.50
N ARG A 11 2.64 2.88 -17.00
CA ARG A 11 3.59 2.71 -18.11
C ARG A 11 4.84 1.92 -17.72
N SER A 12 5.28 2.04 -16.47
CA SER A 12 6.44 1.31 -15.95
C SER A 12 6.12 -0.12 -15.50
N ALA A 13 4.84 -0.48 -15.41
CA ALA A 13 4.40 -1.79 -14.95
C ALA A 13 4.13 -2.73 -16.16
N PRO A 14 5.04 -3.65 -16.50
CA PRO A 14 4.78 -4.65 -17.55
C PRO A 14 3.59 -5.56 -17.20
N GLU A 15 3.36 -5.79 -15.91
CA GLU A 15 2.22 -6.55 -15.38
C GLU A 15 1.51 -5.70 -14.32
N PRO A 16 0.61 -4.78 -14.72
CA PRO A 16 -0.05 -3.89 -13.77
C PRO A 16 -1.05 -4.67 -12.90
N THR A 17 -1.02 -4.38 -11.60
CA THR A 17 -1.94 -4.99 -10.64
C THR A 17 -3.37 -4.45 -10.83
N CYS A 18 -4.38 -5.25 -10.47
CA CYS A 18 -5.78 -4.77 -10.48
C CYS A 18 -5.99 -3.50 -9.65
N HIS A 19 -5.24 -3.33 -8.55
CA HIS A 19 -5.34 -2.12 -7.74
C HIS A 19 -4.88 -0.89 -8.51
N LEU A 20 -3.70 -0.95 -9.16
CA LEU A 20 -3.20 0.15 -9.98
C LEU A 20 -4.17 0.47 -11.13
N LEU A 21 -4.71 -0.55 -11.78
CA LEU A 21 -5.70 -0.39 -12.85
C LEU A 21 -6.99 0.28 -12.32
N SER A 22 -7.47 -0.11 -11.15
CA SER A 22 -8.66 0.47 -10.52
C SER A 22 -8.47 1.94 -10.14
N GLU A 23 -7.31 2.29 -9.59
CA GLU A 23 -6.97 3.69 -9.27
C GLU A 23 -6.87 4.56 -10.54
N CYS A 24 -6.25 4.02 -11.60
CA CYS A 24 -6.19 4.68 -12.89
C CYS A 24 -7.59 4.86 -13.50
N GLU A 25 -8.45 3.83 -13.43
CA GLU A 25 -9.82 3.90 -13.94
C GLU A 25 -10.65 4.96 -13.22
N SER A 26 -10.62 4.97 -11.88
CA SER A 26 -11.34 5.94 -11.06
C SER A 26 -10.90 7.37 -11.34
N THR A 27 -9.59 7.58 -11.45
CA THR A 27 -9.03 8.92 -11.72
C THR A 27 -9.37 9.40 -13.13
N LEU A 28 -9.20 8.55 -14.14
CA LEU A 28 -9.34 8.94 -15.54
C LEU A 28 -10.80 8.99 -16.01
N ARG A 29 -11.71 8.21 -15.41
CA ARG A 29 -13.13 8.18 -15.81
C ARG A 29 -13.83 9.52 -15.59
N ASN A 30 -13.44 10.29 -14.57
CA ASN A 30 -14.03 11.59 -14.29
C ASN A 30 -13.54 12.69 -15.25
N ASP A 31 -12.28 12.60 -15.68
CA ASP A 31 -11.65 13.61 -16.54
C ASP A 31 -11.86 13.31 -18.04
N GLU A 32 -11.72 12.04 -18.44
CA GLU A 32 -11.66 11.59 -19.83
C GLU A 32 -12.43 10.27 -20.04
N PRO A 33 -13.75 10.23 -19.77
CA PRO A 33 -14.54 8.99 -19.76
C PRO A 33 -14.49 8.20 -21.08
N ASP A 34 -14.33 8.91 -22.20
CA ASP A 34 -14.30 8.31 -23.53
C ASP A 34 -12.92 7.89 -24.03
N SER A 35 -11.88 8.15 -23.23
CA SER A 35 -10.50 7.82 -23.58
C SER A 35 -10.33 6.33 -23.91
N PRO A 36 -9.62 5.98 -25.00
CA PRO A 36 -9.27 4.60 -25.31
C PRO A 36 -8.55 3.90 -24.15
N LEU A 37 -7.77 4.64 -23.37
CA LEU A 37 -7.07 4.12 -22.20
C LEU A 37 -8.05 3.69 -21.09
N VAL A 38 -9.06 4.52 -20.79
CA VAL A 38 -10.09 4.19 -19.78
C VAL A 38 -10.85 2.94 -20.19
N LYS A 39 -11.21 2.82 -21.48
CA LYS A 39 -11.89 1.64 -22.02
C LYS A 39 -11.02 0.38 -21.95
N LEU A 40 -9.72 0.50 -22.22
CA LEU A 40 -8.76 -0.62 -22.09
C LEU A 40 -8.58 -1.06 -20.65
N ILE A 41 -8.44 -0.12 -19.72
CA ILE A 41 -8.34 -0.41 -18.28
C ILE A 41 -9.60 -1.10 -17.79
N GLY A 42 -10.78 -0.62 -18.17
CA GLY A 42 -12.07 -1.26 -17.84
C GLY A 42 -12.12 -2.72 -18.29
N ARG A 43 -11.75 -3.00 -19.55
CA ARG A 43 -11.69 -4.39 -20.06
C ARG A 43 -10.67 -5.26 -19.34
N ALA A 44 -9.53 -4.69 -18.93
CA ALA A 44 -8.52 -5.42 -18.17
C ALA A 44 -9.04 -5.80 -16.79
N LEU A 45 -9.75 -4.89 -16.11
CA LEU A 45 -10.42 -5.14 -14.83
C LEU A 45 -11.53 -6.18 -14.97
N ASP A 46 -12.35 -6.11 -16.02
CA ASP A 46 -13.41 -7.09 -16.28
C ASP A 46 -12.83 -8.52 -16.44
N ARG A 47 -11.68 -8.65 -17.11
CA ARG A 47 -10.99 -9.94 -17.27
C ARG A 47 -10.43 -10.51 -15.98
N TRP A 48 -10.12 -9.67 -14.99
CA TRP A 48 -9.69 -10.15 -13.68
C TRP A 48 -10.84 -10.77 -12.89
N GLY A 49 -12.11 -10.45 -13.22
CA GLY A 49 -13.28 -11.08 -12.61
C GLY A 49 -13.45 -10.77 -11.12
N ILE A 50 -12.75 -9.75 -10.60
CA ILE A 50 -12.87 -9.29 -9.20
C ILE A 50 -13.81 -8.08 -9.18
N SER A 51 -14.83 -8.12 -8.32
CA SER A 51 -15.72 -6.97 -8.14
C SER A 51 -14.99 -5.80 -7.45
N LYS A 52 -15.45 -4.56 -7.67
CA LYS A 52 -14.89 -3.38 -6.97
C LYS A 52 -14.97 -3.52 -5.44
N GLU A 53 -16.05 -4.14 -4.93
CA GLU A 53 -16.23 -4.41 -3.50
C GLU A 53 -15.24 -5.44 -2.97
N GLU A 54 -14.95 -6.48 -3.74
CA GLU A 54 -13.98 -7.50 -3.36
C GLU A 54 -12.54 -6.94 -3.37
N LEU A 55 -12.21 -6.11 -4.37
CA LEU A 55 -10.93 -5.40 -4.41
C LEU A 55 -10.78 -4.44 -3.22
N SER A 56 -11.81 -3.66 -2.92
CA SER A 56 -11.84 -2.76 -1.76
C SER A 56 -11.66 -3.52 -0.45
N THR A 57 -12.34 -4.66 -0.30
CA THR A 57 -12.21 -5.53 0.88
C THR A 57 -10.79 -6.08 1.02
N ARG A 58 -10.20 -6.60 -0.07
CA ARG A 58 -8.80 -7.07 -0.07
C ARG A 58 -7.81 -5.97 0.29
N ASN A 59 -7.98 -4.78 -0.27
CA ASN A 59 -7.14 -3.63 0.07
C ASN A 59 -7.25 -3.26 1.54
N ARG A 60 -8.47 -3.23 2.09
CA ARG A 60 -8.69 -2.93 3.51
C ARG A 60 -8.01 -3.95 4.42
N LEU A 61 -8.12 -5.24 4.11
CA LEU A 61 -7.47 -6.30 4.87
C LEU A 61 -5.94 -6.18 4.81
N CYS A 62 -5.38 -5.94 3.61
CA CYS A 62 -3.94 -5.76 3.44
C CYS A 62 -3.41 -4.54 4.21
N ILE A 63 -4.16 -3.43 4.25
CA ILE A 63 -3.80 -2.25 5.04
C ILE A 63 -3.85 -2.57 6.53
N ASP A 64 -4.87 -3.30 7.01
CA ASP A 64 -4.96 -3.72 8.42
C ASP A 64 -3.75 -4.59 8.81
N ASP A 65 -3.41 -5.59 7.99
CA ASP A 65 -2.26 -6.46 8.20
C ASP A 65 -0.93 -5.67 8.21
N THR A 66 -0.78 -4.73 7.26
CA THR A 66 0.40 -3.86 7.19
C THR A 66 0.52 -2.99 8.44
N ASN A 67 -0.58 -2.37 8.88
CA ASN A 67 -0.58 -1.53 10.08
C ASN A 67 -0.27 -2.35 11.33
N ARG A 68 -0.84 -3.55 11.47
CA ARG A 68 -0.53 -4.47 12.58
C ARG A 68 0.95 -4.83 12.61
N PHE A 69 1.52 -5.15 11.45
CA PHE A 69 2.95 -5.43 11.34
C PHE A 69 3.80 -4.23 11.79
N LEU A 70 3.51 -3.03 11.27
CA LEU A 70 4.25 -1.82 11.62
C LEU A 70 4.17 -1.48 13.12
N ILE A 71 3.00 -1.68 13.75
CA ILE A 71 2.83 -1.51 15.19
C ILE A 71 3.66 -2.52 15.98
N ALA A 72 3.65 -3.79 15.55
CA ALA A 72 4.44 -4.84 16.19
C ALA A 72 5.94 -4.56 16.10
N GLU A 73 6.43 -4.15 14.93
CA GLU A 73 7.83 -3.74 14.73
C GLU A 73 8.22 -2.57 15.64
N GLN A 74 7.35 -1.56 15.76
CA GLN A 74 7.61 -0.41 16.61
C GLN A 74 7.66 -0.79 18.11
N ALA A 75 6.82 -1.72 18.54
CA ALA A 75 6.83 -2.24 19.90
C ALA A 75 8.12 -3.03 20.22
N LEU A 76 8.61 -3.83 19.26
CA LEU A 76 9.87 -4.57 19.38
C LEU A 76 11.08 -3.62 19.48
N MET A 77 11.12 -2.59 18.64
CA MET A 77 12.18 -1.57 18.70
C MET A 77 12.18 -0.82 20.03
N SER A 78 11.01 -0.51 20.58
CA SER A 78 10.87 0.19 21.87
C SER A 78 11.31 -0.64 23.08
N HIS A 79 11.17 -1.98 23.00
CA HIS A 79 11.60 -2.89 24.06
C HIS A 79 13.13 -3.04 24.14
N ASN A 80 13.81 -3.03 22.99
CA ASN A 80 15.28 -3.12 22.93
C ASN A 80 15.99 -1.89 23.52
N ASP A 81 15.37 -0.71 23.47
CA ASP A 81 15.94 0.51 24.07
C ASP A 81 15.81 0.54 25.61
N SER A 82 14.91 -0.26 26.19
CA SER A 82 14.67 -0.28 27.65
C SER A 82 15.57 -1.27 28.41
N GLU A 83 16.08 -2.33 27.78
CA GLU A 83 16.93 -3.33 28.46
C GLU A 83 18.40 -2.90 28.65
N ILE A 84 18.87 -1.85 27.97
CA ILE A 84 20.27 -1.39 28.07
C ILE A 84 20.51 -0.47 29.28
N ALA A 85 19.45 0.04 29.93
CA ALA A 85 19.55 1.06 30.99
C ALA A 85 19.67 0.51 32.43
N SER A 86 19.87 -0.80 32.63
CA SER A 86 19.88 -1.40 33.98
C SER A 86 21.15 -2.19 34.30
N THR A 87 22.31 -1.51 34.34
CA THR A 87 23.48 -2.05 35.05
C THR A 87 23.87 -1.09 36.18
N PRO A 88 23.58 -1.40 37.47
CA PRO A 88 24.11 -0.61 38.56
C PRO A 88 25.61 -0.93 38.70
N LEU A 89 26.46 0.00 38.28
CA LEU A 89 27.90 -0.06 38.52
C LEU A 89 28.13 0.02 40.04
N SER A 90 28.43 -1.12 40.67
CA SER A 90 28.76 -1.21 42.09
C SER A 90 30.16 -0.65 42.32
N THR A 91 30.24 0.63 42.69
CA THR A 91 31.50 1.29 43.04
C THR A 91 31.92 0.86 44.44
N LYS A 92 32.87 -0.07 44.55
CA LYS A 92 33.64 -0.26 45.79
C LYS A 92 34.67 0.86 45.88
N GLN A 93 34.54 1.71 46.90
CA GLN A 93 35.58 2.65 47.34
C GLN A 93 36.57 1.90 48.24
N GLU A 94 37.85 1.95 47.89
CA GLU A 94 38.99 1.87 48.81
C GLU A 94 39.93 3.05 48.51
#